data_AF-A0A6A5AIT1-F1
#
_entry.id   AF-A0A6A5AIT1-F1
#
_cell.length_a   1.000
_cell.length_b   1.000
_cell.length_c   1.000
_cell.angle_alpha   90.00
_cell.angle_beta   90.00
_cell.angle_gamma   90.00
#
_symmetry.space_group_name_H-M   'P 1'
#
loop_
_entity.id
_entity.type
_entity.pdbx_description
1 polymer ?
#
loop_
_entity_poly.entity_id
_entity_poly.type
_entity_poly.pdbx_seq_one_letter_code
_entity_poly.pdbx_strand_id
1 'polypeptide(L)'
;MSAATRRRDQAHEAPGRNHRHRSGTVEHSQLRDGGVAWTLRADEGNMRFFKAPDPLHRVGAHMFMSVVEVAGTLDEVIDLFRTDTTFKAKEYVKRFGKGLLDAVNLYTIVDPTPDFPNEKVAVTWFAMKSPFDKIVANRDCVMLEVRYLLAVG
;
A
#
# COMPACT_ATOMS: atom_id res chain seq x y z
N MET A 1 -17.51 13.42 -36.22
CA MET A 1 -17.02 12.32 -35.34
C MET A 1 -16.39 12.96 -34.11
N SER A 2 -16.94 12.70 -32.92
CA SER A 2 -16.70 13.47 -31.69
C SER A 2 -15.44 13.01 -30.92
N ALA A 3 -14.79 13.97 -30.25
CA ALA A 3 -13.59 13.84 -29.42
C ALA A 3 -13.70 12.83 -28.25
N ALA A 4 -14.89 12.26 -28.02
CA ALA A 4 -15.15 11.22 -27.03
C ALA A 4 -14.44 9.88 -27.32
N THR A 5 -14.15 9.59 -28.59
CA THR A 5 -13.53 8.29 -28.98
C THR A 5 -12.04 8.24 -28.64
N ARG A 6 -11.36 9.39 -28.55
CA ARG A 6 -9.90 9.45 -28.33
C ARG A 6 -9.45 9.26 -26.86
N ARG A 7 -10.39 9.30 -25.90
CA ARG A 7 -10.08 9.14 -24.46
C ARG A 7 -10.16 7.70 -23.96
N ARG A 8 -10.72 6.76 -24.74
CA ARG A 8 -10.80 5.34 -24.34
C ARG A 8 -9.51 4.57 -24.57
N ASP A 9 -8.68 4.99 -25.53
CA ASP A 9 -7.47 4.24 -25.90
C ASP A 9 -6.24 4.52 -25.03
N GLN A 10 -6.25 5.58 -24.19
CA GLN A 10 -5.11 5.92 -23.32
C GLN A 10 -5.09 5.19 -21.97
N ALA A 11 -6.15 4.48 -21.59
CA ALA A 11 -6.17 3.72 -20.33
C ALA A 11 -5.35 2.42 -20.39
N HIS A 12 -4.93 1.99 -21.58
CA HIS A 12 -4.27 0.69 -21.78
C HIS A 12 -2.74 0.70 -21.62
N GLU A 13 -2.10 1.87 -21.45
CA GLU A 13 -0.64 2.03 -21.34
C GLU A 13 -0.07 1.97 -19.91
N ALA A 14 -0.87 1.56 -18.91
CA ALA A 14 -0.40 1.39 -17.53
C ALA A 14 0.39 0.09 -17.17
N PRO A 15 0.58 -0.96 -18.01
CA PRO A 15 1.25 -2.16 -17.52
C PRO A 15 2.77 -1.99 -17.32
N GLY A 16 3.43 -1.17 -18.15
CA GLY A 16 4.89 -1.03 -18.14
C GLY A 16 5.47 -0.32 -16.91
N ARG A 17 4.77 0.66 -16.34
CA ARG A 17 5.21 1.36 -15.10
C ARG A 17 5.13 0.46 -13.87
N ASN A 18 4.14 -0.41 -13.82
CA ASN A 18 3.85 -1.20 -12.62
C ASN A 18 4.89 -2.30 -12.38
N HIS A 19 5.49 -2.90 -13.41
CA HIS A 19 6.51 -3.93 -13.22
C HIS A 19 7.79 -3.39 -12.58
N ARG A 20 8.23 -2.18 -12.96
CA ARG A 20 9.46 -1.57 -12.42
C ARG A 20 9.31 -1.17 -10.95
N HIS A 21 8.14 -0.69 -10.54
CA HIS A 21 7.87 -0.35 -9.14
C HIS A 21 7.77 -1.59 -8.22
N ARG A 22 7.19 -2.70 -8.71
CA ARG A 22 7.05 -3.95 -7.94
C ARG A 22 8.40 -4.54 -7.51
N SER A 23 9.33 -4.65 -8.46
CA SER A 23 10.67 -5.17 -8.18
C SER A 23 11.39 -4.29 -7.16
N GLY A 24 11.27 -2.96 -7.29
CA GLY A 24 11.90 -2.02 -6.37
C GLY A 24 11.35 -2.10 -4.95
N THR A 25 10.05 -2.30 -4.74
CA THR A 25 9.49 -2.44 -3.37
C THR A 25 9.98 -3.70 -2.68
N VAL A 26 10.05 -4.83 -3.39
CA VAL A 26 10.55 -6.10 -2.84
C VAL A 26 12.04 -6.03 -2.54
N GLU A 27 12.81 -5.43 -3.45
CA GLU A 27 14.24 -5.21 -3.27
C GLU A 27 14.49 -4.29 -2.06
N HIS A 28 13.86 -3.12 -2.01
CA HIS A 28 14.06 -2.13 -0.96
C HIS A 28 13.56 -2.57 0.43
N SER A 29 12.64 -3.54 0.49
CA SER A 29 12.19 -4.12 1.77
C SER A 29 13.16 -5.18 2.32
N GLN A 30 14.18 -5.61 1.57
CA GLN A 30 15.17 -6.54 2.09
C GLN A 30 16.07 -5.85 3.13
N LEU A 31 16.26 -6.51 4.27
CA LEU A 31 17.18 -6.05 5.32
C LEU A 31 18.66 -6.12 4.90
N ARG A 32 18.97 -6.97 3.92
CA ARG A 32 20.32 -7.19 3.36
C ARG A 32 20.21 -7.16 1.85
N ASP A 33 21.19 -6.54 1.19
CA ASP A 33 21.33 -6.54 -0.26
C ASP A 33 20.16 -5.90 -1.05
N GLY A 34 19.29 -5.13 -0.38
CA GLY A 34 18.13 -4.45 -0.96
C GLY A 34 18.34 -2.99 -1.41
N GLY A 35 19.59 -2.51 -1.36
CA GLY A 35 19.94 -1.14 -1.73
C GLY A 35 19.51 -0.05 -0.73
N VAL A 36 18.84 -0.41 0.37
CA VAL A 36 18.44 0.52 1.44
C VAL A 36 19.21 0.24 2.72
N ALA A 37 19.89 1.27 3.24
CA ALA A 37 20.59 1.21 4.53
C ALA A 37 19.60 1.37 5.70
N TRP A 38 18.95 0.27 6.09
CA TRP A 38 18.01 0.24 7.21
C TRP A 38 18.73 0.32 8.57
N THR A 39 18.34 1.28 9.42
CA THR A 39 18.80 1.35 10.82
C THR A 39 17.69 0.88 11.76
N LEU A 40 17.98 -0.10 12.63
CA LEU A 40 17.08 -0.52 13.70
C LEU A 40 16.81 0.64 14.67
N ARG A 41 15.54 0.87 15.02
CA ARG A 41 15.08 1.94 15.92
C ARG A 41 14.41 1.42 17.17
N ALA A 42 13.69 0.31 17.07
CA ALA A 42 13.06 -0.34 18.20
C ALA A 42 12.96 -1.85 17.93
N ASP A 43 13.04 -2.62 19.00
CA ASP A 43 12.84 -4.06 19.04
C ASP A 43 11.91 -4.38 20.21
N GLU A 44 10.70 -4.83 19.90
CA GLU A 44 9.63 -5.13 20.86
C GLU A 44 9.34 -6.65 20.88
N GLY A 45 10.35 -7.47 20.63
CA GLY A 45 10.25 -8.93 20.68
C GLY A 45 9.85 -9.51 19.33
N ASN A 46 8.54 -9.66 19.07
CA ASN A 46 8.06 -10.19 17.79
C ASN A 46 7.92 -9.12 16.70
N MET A 47 8.22 -7.85 17.02
CA MET A 47 8.12 -6.72 16.11
C MET A 47 9.37 -5.84 16.19
N ARG A 48 9.97 -5.56 15.03
CA ARG A 48 11.15 -4.69 14.90
C ARG A 48 10.85 -3.53 13.97
N PHE A 49 11.33 -2.35 14.33
CA PHE A 49 11.12 -1.11 13.57
C PHE A 49 12.44 -0.58 13.04
N PHE A 50 12.47 -0.27 11.75
CA PHE A 50 13.61 0.27 11.04
C PHE A 50 13.27 1.62 10.41
N LYS A 51 14.29 2.46 10.27
CA LYS A 51 14.20 3.77 9.59
C LYS A 51 15.38 3.94 8.67
N ALA A 52 15.15 4.51 7.49
CA ALA A 52 16.18 4.90 6.54
C ALA A 52 15.94 6.33 6.02
N PRO A 53 16.99 7.04 5.58
CA PRO A 53 16.83 8.30 4.84
C PRO A 53 16.00 8.09 3.56
N ASP A 54 15.27 9.11 3.11
CA ASP A 54 14.65 9.09 1.79
C ASP A 54 15.74 9.06 0.69
N PRO A 55 15.74 8.11 -0.25
CA PRO A 55 16.76 8.03 -1.30
C PRO A 55 16.77 9.26 -2.20
N LEU A 56 15.64 9.98 -2.29
CA LEU A 56 15.53 11.23 -3.04
C LEU A 56 15.86 12.47 -2.20
N HIS A 57 16.29 12.29 -0.95
CA HIS A 57 16.73 13.34 -0.02
C HIS A 57 15.71 14.48 0.14
N ARG A 58 14.42 14.18 0.03
CA ARG A 58 13.36 15.18 0.19
C ARG A 58 13.32 15.66 1.64
N VAL A 59 13.22 16.97 1.81
CA VAL A 59 13.20 17.59 3.14
C VAL A 59 12.01 17.05 3.95
N GLY A 60 12.30 16.52 5.14
CA GLY A 60 11.30 15.96 6.05
C GLY A 60 10.78 14.56 5.68
N ALA A 61 11.30 13.94 4.62
CA ALA A 61 10.93 12.59 4.22
C ALA A 61 11.86 11.52 4.81
N HIS A 62 11.28 10.40 5.22
CA HIS A 62 12.00 9.23 5.70
C HIS A 62 11.27 7.97 5.23
N MET A 63 12.03 6.88 5.09
CA MET A 63 11.47 5.56 4.90
C MET A 63 11.38 4.85 6.25
N PHE A 64 10.30 4.09 6.44
CA PHE A 64 10.05 3.28 7.62
C PHE A 64 9.71 1.86 7.19
N MET A 65 10.18 0.88 7.95
CA MET A 65 9.86 -0.53 7.75
C MET A 65 9.65 -1.19 9.11
N SER A 66 8.66 -2.08 9.19
CA SER A 66 8.46 -2.95 10.34
C SER A 66 8.51 -4.41 9.91
N VAL A 67 9.20 -5.24 10.67
CA VAL A 67 9.22 -6.70 10.49
C VAL A 67 8.51 -7.32 11.68
N VAL A 68 7.50 -8.13 11.42
CA VAL A 68 6.69 -8.79 12.45
C VAL A 68 6.55 -10.28 12.14
N GLU A 69 6.67 -11.11 13.16
CA GLU A 69 6.33 -12.53 13.09
C GLU A 69 4.90 -12.75 13.60
N VAL A 70 4.06 -13.37 12.76
CA VAL A 70 2.64 -13.59 13.02
C VAL A 70 2.32 -15.06 12.85
N ALA A 71 1.56 -15.63 13.80
CA ALA A 71 1.02 -16.97 13.64
C ALA A 71 -0.19 -16.92 12.71
N GLY A 72 -0.10 -17.58 11.55
CA GLY A 72 -1.16 -17.63 10.55
C GLY A 72 -0.61 -17.96 9.16
N THR A 73 -1.53 -18.10 8.21
CA THR A 73 -1.23 -18.30 6.79
C THR A 73 -1.08 -16.96 6.08
N LEU A 74 -0.43 -16.99 4.91
CA LEU A 74 -0.31 -15.80 4.07
C LEU A 74 -1.68 -15.27 3.62
N ASP A 75 -2.63 -16.16 3.33
CA ASP A 75 -3.98 -15.77 2.90
C ASP A 75 -4.74 -15.04 4.01
N GLU A 76 -4.64 -15.51 5.26
CA GLU A 76 -5.22 -14.82 6.41
C GLU A 76 -4.61 -13.42 6.59
N VAL A 77 -3.29 -13.29 6.41
CA VAL A 77 -2.63 -11.99 6.46
C VAL A 77 -3.12 -11.08 5.32
N ILE A 78 -3.22 -11.59 4.09
CA ILE A 78 -3.74 -10.81 2.95
C ILE A 78 -5.16 -10.32 3.22
N ASP A 79 -6.03 -11.19 3.76
CA ASP A 79 -7.42 -10.86 4.09
C ASP A 79 -7.53 -9.73 5.14
N LEU A 80 -6.56 -9.61 6.05
CA LEU A 80 -6.53 -8.49 7.00
C LEU A 80 -6.41 -7.14 6.29
N PHE A 81 -5.68 -7.05 5.17
CA PHE A 81 -5.42 -5.81 4.44
C PHE A 81 -6.35 -5.58 3.24
N ARG A 82 -7.43 -6.35 3.10
CA ARG A 82 -8.36 -6.21 1.96
C ARG A 82 -9.21 -4.94 2.04
N THR A 83 -9.32 -4.27 0.89
CA THR A 83 -9.97 -2.96 0.69
C THR A 83 -10.69 -2.92 -0.67
N ASP A 84 -11.11 -4.09 -1.15
CA ASP A 84 -11.50 -4.34 -2.55
C ASP A 84 -12.81 -3.65 -2.90
N THR A 85 -13.62 -3.39 -1.88
CA THR A 85 -14.87 -2.67 -1.95
C THR A 85 -14.89 -1.63 -0.84
N THR A 86 -15.75 -0.61 -0.95
CA THR A 86 -15.94 0.37 0.13
C THR A 86 -16.37 -0.28 1.45
N PHE A 87 -17.14 -1.37 1.38
CA PHE A 87 -17.47 -2.15 2.58
C PHE A 87 -16.20 -2.71 3.25
N LYS A 88 -15.34 -3.39 2.48
CA LYS A 88 -14.07 -3.94 3.00
C LYS A 88 -13.12 -2.85 3.48
N ALA A 89 -13.06 -1.70 2.79
CA ALA A 89 -12.27 -0.55 3.21
C ALA A 89 -12.72 -0.01 4.58
N LYS A 90 -14.04 0.05 4.84
CA LYS A 90 -14.57 0.43 6.15
C LYS A 90 -14.27 -0.62 7.23
N GLU A 91 -14.34 -1.91 6.90
CA GLU A 91 -13.92 -2.97 7.82
C GLU A 91 -12.43 -2.89 8.16
N TYR A 92 -11.57 -2.54 7.19
CA TYR A 92 -10.16 -2.26 7.42
C TYR A 92 -9.96 -1.11 8.41
N VAL A 93 -10.68 0.01 8.25
CA VAL A 93 -10.62 1.15 9.18
C VAL A 93 -11.02 0.73 10.59
N LYS A 94 -12.12 -0.03 10.75
CA LYS A 94 -12.56 -0.53 12.06
C LYS A 94 -11.52 -1.44 12.72
N ARG A 95 -10.86 -2.29 11.93
CA ARG A 95 -9.87 -3.26 12.42
C ARG A 95 -8.58 -2.59 12.89
N PHE A 96 -8.03 -1.68 12.09
CA PHE A 96 -6.73 -1.06 12.39
C PHE A 96 -6.85 0.22 13.23
N GLY A 97 -7.93 1.00 13.08
CA GLY A 97 -8.56 1.95 14.02
C GLY A 97 -7.74 3.08 14.70
N LYS A 98 -6.41 2.95 14.81
CA LYS A 98 -5.56 3.80 15.67
C LYS A 98 -5.12 5.10 15.01
N GLY A 99 -5.49 5.33 13.75
CA GLY A 99 -5.17 6.56 13.02
C GLY A 99 -5.99 6.78 11.75
N LEU A 100 -6.90 5.87 11.41
CA LEU A 100 -7.76 5.98 10.23
C LEU A 100 -9.16 6.40 10.66
N LEU A 101 -9.72 7.38 9.93
CA LEU A 101 -11.05 7.93 10.20
C LEU A 101 -12.10 7.37 9.24
N ASP A 102 -11.75 7.22 7.96
CA ASP A 102 -12.62 6.65 6.94
C ASP A 102 -11.80 6.13 5.75
N ALA A 103 -12.41 5.27 4.94
CA ALA A 103 -11.82 4.77 3.71
C ALA A 103 -12.90 4.40 2.68
N VAL A 104 -12.62 4.72 1.43
CA VAL A 104 -13.54 4.47 0.31
C VAL A 104 -12.76 3.93 -0.88
N ASN A 105 -13.25 2.82 -1.46
CA ASN A 105 -12.79 2.38 -2.77
C ASN A 105 -13.48 3.28 -3.82
N LEU A 106 -12.69 4.10 -4.52
CA LEU A 106 -13.20 5.05 -5.50
C LEU A 106 -13.42 4.38 -6.86
N TYR A 107 -12.45 3.57 -7.29
CA TYR A 107 -12.48 2.88 -8.58
C TYR A 107 -11.75 1.55 -8.47
N THR A 108 -12.35 0.49 -9.02
CA THR A 108 -11.64 -0.76 -9.29
C THR A 108 -11.23 -0.82 -10.77
N ILE A 109 -9.94 -1.03 -11.01
CA ILE A 109 -9.34 -1.13 -12.36
C ILE A 109 -9.17 -2.61 -12.73
N VAL A 110 -8.74 -3.44 -11.78
CA VAL A 110 -8.64 -4.90 -11.92
C VAL A 110 -9.30 -5.54 -10.71
N ASP A 111 -10.33 -6.34 -10.97
CA ASP A 111 -11.02 -7.15 -9.97
C ASP A 111 -10.32 -8.51 -9.76
N PRO A 112 -10.32 -9.04 -8.53
CA PRO A 112 -9.90 -10.41 -8.29
C PRO A 112 -10.74 -11.42 -9.06
N THR A 113 -10.11 -12.49 -9.56
CA THR A 113 -10.77 -13.59 -10.28
C THR A 113 -10.57 -14.91 -9.53
N PRO A 114 -11.32 -15.98 -9.85
CA PRO A 114 -11.10 -17.28 -9.22
C PRO A 114 -9.66 -17.81 -9.39
N ASP A 115 -9.04 -17.58 -10.55
CA ASP A 115 -7.66 -18.00 -10.83
C ASP A 115 -6.62 -17.09 -10.14
N PHE A 116 -6.98 -15.81 -9.94
CA PHE A 116 -6.14 -14.80 -9.31
C PHE A 116 -6.89 -14.08 -8.19
N PRO A 117 -7.19 -14.77 -7.07
CA PRO A 117 -8.13 -14.28 -6.04
C PRO A 117 -7.55 -13.12 -5.21
N ASN A 118 -6.25 -12.88 -5.30
CA ASN A 118 -5.55 -11.83 -4.56
C ASN A 118 -5.11 -10.66 -5.45
N GLU A 119 -5.26 -10.78 -6.78
CA GLU A 119 -4.90 -9.70 -7.70
C GLU A 119 -5.90 -8.56 -7.65
N LYS A 120 -5.38 -7.34 -7.50
CA LYS A 120 -6.19 -6.14 -7.43
C LYS A 120 -5.38 -4.95 -7.95
N VAL A 121 -6.05 -4.10 -8.72
CA VAL A 121 -5.62 -2.72 -8.95
C VAL A 121 -6.83 -1.82 -8.70
N ALA A 122 -6.72 -0.90 -7.75
CA ALA A 122 -7.80 0.03 -7.44
C ALA A 122 -7.27 1.38 -6.96
N VAL A 123 -8.13 2.38 -7.01
CA VAL A 123 -7.92 3.70 -6.42
C VAL A 123 -8.71 3.79 -5.13
N THR A 124 -8.03 4.00 -4.01
CA THR A 124 -8.64 4.05 -2.68
C THR A 124 -8.29 5.37 -2.01
N TRP A 125 -9.28 5.98 -1.38
CA TRP A 125 -9.12 7.18 -0.56
C TRP A 125 -9.15 6.80 0.92
N PHE A 126 -8.30 7.45 1.71
CA PHE A 126 -8.24 7.31 3.17
C PHE A 126 -8.25 8.67 3.84
N ALA A 127 -9.03 8.80 4.91
CA ALA A 127 -8.90 9.88 5.89
C ALA A 127 -8.16 9.40 7.13
N MET A 128 -7.27 10.24 7.65
CA MET A 128 -6.36 9.95 8.76
C MET A 128 -6.47 11.01 9.84
N LYS A 129 -6.45 10.56 11.09
CA LYS A 129 -6.39 11.44 12.26
C LYS A 129 -5.01 12.08 12.34
N SER A 130 -4.98 13.38 12.62
CA SER A 130 -3.73 14.07 12.93
C SER A 130 -3.09 13.52 14.21
N PRO A 131 -1.76 13.29 14.24
CA PRO A 131 -1.05 12.94 15.48
C PRO A 131 -1.02 14.11 16.49
N PHE A 132 -1.25 15.35 16.04
CA PHE A 132 -1.35 16.55 16.86
C PHE A 132 -2.75 17.13 16.78
N ASP A 133 -3.70 16.42 17.41
CA ASP A 133 -5.11 16.79 17.45
C ASP A 133 -5.28 18.26 17.88
N LYS A 134 -6.18 18.98 17.20
CA LYS A 134 -6.45 20.43 17.36
C LYS A 134 -5.35 21.42 16.97
N ILE A 135 -4.14 20.96 16.64
CA ILE A 135 -3.03 21.83 16.18
C ILE A 135 -2.81 21.66 14.67
N VAL A 136 -2.84 20.43 14.20
CA VAL A 136 -2.70 20.09 12.78
C VAL A 136 -3.98 19.44 12.30
N ALA A 137 -4.50 19.90 11.16
CA ALA A 137 -5.71 19.34 10.56
C ALA A 137 -5.54 17.85 10.24
N ASN A 138 -6.66 17.11 10.27
CA ASN A 138 -6.72 15.75 9.75
C ASN A 138 -6.26 15.73 8.28
N ARG A 139 -5.66 14.61 7.87
CA ARG A 139 -5.11 14.45 6.52
C ARG A 139 -5.94 13.45 5.75
N ASP A 140 -5.90 13.56 4.44
CA ASP A 140 -6.39 12.52 3.56
C ASP A 140 -5.35 12.20 2.48
N CYS A 141 -5.54 11.06 1.81
CA CYS A 141 -4.76 10.70 0.63
C CYS A 141 -5.59 9.88 -0.34
N VAL A 142 -5.20 9.93 -1.61
CA VAL A 142 -5.69 9.02 -2.66
C VAL A 142 -4.50 8.20 -3.12
N MET A 143 -4.66 6.88 -3.12
CA MET A 143 -3.60 5.94 -3.47
C MET A 143 -4.07 4.96 -4.55
N LEU A 144 -3.15 4.65 -5.47
CA LEU A 144 -3.28 3.47 -6.33
C LEU A 144 -2.82 2.26 -5.53
N GLU A 145 -3.75 1.42 -5.10
CA GLU A 145 -3.48 0.16 -4.44
C GLU A 145 -3.28 -0.94 -5.48
N VAL A 146 -2.19 -1.70 -5.29
CA VAL A 146 -1.73 -2.70 -6.22
C VAL A 146 -1.37 -3.95 -5.45
N ARG A 147 -2.01 -5.08 -5.74
CA ARG A 147 -1.69 -6.38 -5.14
C ARG A 147 -1.55 -7.45 -6.21
N TYR A 148 -0.50 -8.24 -6.08
CA TYR A 148 -0.17 -9.39 -6.91
C TYR A 148 0.52 -10.44 -6.06
N LEU A 149 0.31 -11.71 -6.41
CA LEU A 149 1.13 -12.78 -5.86
C LEU A 149 2.46 -12.78 -6.63
N LEU A 150 3.57 -12.69 -5.92
CA LEU A 150 4.89 -12.81 -6.53
C LEU A 150 5.26 -14.30 -6.52
N ALA A 151 5.45 -14.87 -7.70
CA ALA A 151 6.12 -16.16 -7.80
C ALA A 151 7.57 -15.94 -7.35
N VAL A 152 7.95 -16.57 -6.24
CA VAL A 152 9.35 -16.67 -5.85
C VAL A 152 9.96 -17.74 -6.75
N GLY A 153 10.78 -17.31 -7.72
CA GLY A 153 11.59 -18.19 -8.54
C GLY A 153 12.85 -18.64 -7.80
#